data_AF-A0A6B3CA67-F1
#
_entry.id   AF-A0A6B3CA67-F1
#
_cell.length_a   1.000
_cell.length_b   1.000
_cell.length_c   1.000
_cell.angle_alpha   90.00
_cell.angle_beta   90.00
_cell.angle_gamma   90.00
#
_symmetry.space_group_name_H-M   'P 1'
#
loop_
_entity.id
_entity.type
_entity.pdbx_description
1 polymer ?
#
loop_
_entity_poly.entity_id
_entity_poly.type
_entity_poly.pdbx_seq_one_letter_code
_entity_poly.pdbx_strand_id
1 'polypeptide(L)'
;IERQVMYWFEPTGGTRPFLPAQHPIYIWEAAAGVQVYGFPAIDGPDKGAKVAFFRRGTVCTPETIDRTVYDDEVAAMAAQMAPRIPTLPGRFLKAATCMYSNTPDEHFVIARHPAHPDSVTVACGFSG
;
A
#
# COMPACT_ATOMS: atom_id res chain seq x y z
N ILE A 1 -6.82 7.53 -11.79
CA ILE A 1 -6.24 6.32 -11.19
C ILE A 1 -4.81 6.63 -10.81
N GLU A 2 -4.34 6.10 -9.69
CA GLU A 2 -2.94 6.21 -9.26
C GLU A 2 -2.34 4.83 -9.07
N ARG A 3 -1.13 4.63 -9.60
CA ARG A 3 -0.28 3.46 -9.33
C ARG A 3 0.22 3.53 -7.90
N GLN A 4 -0.08 2.50 -7.11
CA GLN A 4 0.46 2.29 -5.77
C GLN A 4 1.40 1.07 -5.78
N VAL A 5 2.33 1.01 -4.83
CA VAL A 5 3.26 -0.12 -4.70
C VAL A 5 3.30 -0.61 -3.26
N MET A 6 3.18 -1.93 -3.13
CA MET A 6 3.34 -2.65 -1.87
C MET A 6 4.67 -3.40 -1.91
N TYR A 7 5.39 -3.41 -0.80
CA TYR A 7 6.72 -3.99 -0.66
C TYR A 7 6.72 -5.00 0.48
N TRP A 8 7.43 -6.10 0.29
CA TRP A 8 7.66 -7.10 1.33
C TRP A 8 9.15 -7.20 1.60
N PHE A 9 9.51 -7.12 2.88
CA PHE A 9 10.87 -7.27 3.36
C PHE A 9 10.94 -8.43 4.35
N GLU A 10 12.01 -9.21 4.27
CA GLU A 10 12.45 -10.02 5.40
C GLU A 10 13.15 -9.11 6.41
N PRO A 11 12.64 -8.98 7.63
CA PRO A 11 13.26 -8.14 8.64
C PRO A 11 14.65 -8.63 9.04
N THR A 12 15.56 -7.71 9.31
CA THR A 12 16.85 -8.00 9.93
C THR A 12 16.64 -8.68 11.28
N GLY A 13 17.29 -9.83 11.48
CA GLY A 13 17.08 -10.67 12.68
C GLY A 13 15.88 -11.63 12.57
N GLY A 14 15.23 -11.69 11.41
CA GLY A 14 14.19 -12.65 11.08
C GLY A 14 12.77 -12.19 11.38
N THR A 15 11.79 -12.91 10.83
CA THR A 15 10.37 -12.51 10.82
C THR A 15 9.64 -12.73 12.15
N ARG A 16 10.25 -13.39 13.14
CA ARG A 16 9.58 -13.73 14.42
C ARG A 16 8.88 -12.53 15.08
N PRO A 17 9.51 -11.34 15.23
CA PRO A 17 8.87 -10.17 15.83
C PRO A 17 7.74 -9.58 14.98
N PHE A 18 7.62 -10.01 13.73
CA PHE A 18 6.65 -9.54 12.73
C PHE A 18 5.61 -10.62 12.40
N LEU A 19 5.48 -11.66 13.23
CA LEU A 19 4.38 -12.61 13.13
C LEU A 19 3.06 -11.94 13.54
N PRO A 20 1.90 -12.35 12.99
CA PRO A 20 0.60 -11.72 13.27
C PRO A 20 0.23 -11.64 14.76
N ALA A 21 0.70 -12.59 15.58
CA ALA A 21 0.46 -12.58 17.03
C ALA A 21 1.38 -11.63 17.81
N GLN A 22 2.44 -11.09 17.19
CA GLN A 22 3.48 -10.29 17.85
C GLN A 22 3.58 -8.87 17.31
N HIS A 23 2.94 -8.56 16.17
CA HIS A 23 3.05 -7.26 15.52
C HIS A 23 1.70 -6.79 14.98
N PRO A 24 1.31 -5.54 15.22
CA PRO A 24 0.03 -5.02 14.78
C PRO A 24 0.02 -4.70 13.29
N ILE A 25 -1.19 -4.57 12.73
CA ILE A 25 -1.41 -3.80 11.50
C ILE A 25 -1.41 -2.33 11.88
N TYR A 26 -0.78 -1.48 11.07
CA TYR A 26 -0.66 -0.06 11.38
C TYR A 26 -0.86 0.83 10.15
N ILE A 27 -1.31 2.04 10.42
CA ILE A 27 -1.21 3.21 9.55
C ILE A 27 -0.46 4.27 10.35
N TRP A 28 0.56 4.88 9.75
CA TRP A 28 1.36 5.92 10.37
C TRP A 28 1.49 7.10 9.41
N GLU A 29 0.98 8.25 9.86
CA GLU A 29 1.27 9.56 9.27
C GLU A 29 2.52 10.21 9.89
N ALA A 30 3.51 10.46 9.05
CA ALA A 30 4.70 11.21 9.40
C ALA A 30 4.45 12.72 9.35
N ALA A 31 5.32 13.49 10.02
CA ALA A 31 5.44 14.92 9.74
C ALA A 31 5.69 15.14 8.23
N ALA A 32 5.09 16.20 7.68
CA ALA A 32 4.96 16.47 6.25
C ALA A 32 3.91 15.63 5.47
N GLY A 33 3.01 14.91 6.16
CA GLY A 33 1.84 14.28 5.54
C GLY A 33 2.12 12.97 4.81
N VAL A 34 3.32 12.40 4.96
CA VAL A 34 3.65 11.09 4.36
C VAL A 34 3.02 9.98 5.19
N GLN A 35 2.04 9.30 4.61
CA GLN A 35 1.37 8.18 5.25
C GLN A 35 1.89 6.84 4.73
N VAL A 36 2.21 5.94 5.66
CA VAL A 36 2.58 4.55 5.39
C VAL A 36 1.65 3.61 6.12
N TYR A 37 1.40 2.45 5.56
CA TYR A 37 0.71 1.37 6.24
C TYR A 37 1.50 0.08 6.15
N GLY A 38 1.27 -0.83 7.08
CA GLY A 38 1.98 -2.10 7.11
C GLY A 38 1.19 -3.23 7.75
N PHE A 39 1.57 -4.43 7.35
CA PHE A 39 1.03 -5.67 7.87
C PHE A 39 2.19 -6.56 8.35
N PRO A 40 1.97 -7.35 9.42
CA PRO A 40 2.88 -8.43 9.76
C PRO A 40 3.01 -9.43 8.60
N ALA A 41 3.84 -10.46 8.78
CA ALA A 41 3.98 -11.57 7.85
C ALA A 41 2.75 -12.49 7.82
N ILE A 42 1.61 -11.92 7.41
CA ILE A 42 0.30 -12.56 7.31
C ILE A 42 0.28 -13.68 6.27
N ASP A 43 1.13 -13.58 5.24
CA ASP A 43 1.27 -14.57 4.17
C ASP A 43 2.20 -15.73 4.57
N GLY A 44 2.72 -15.73 5.81
CA GLY A 44 3.65 -16.72 6.35
C GLY A 44 5.05 -16.15 6.64
N PRO A 45 5.83 -16.77 7.54
CA PRO A 45 7.11 -16.24 8.05
C PRO A 45 8.15 -15.98 6.95
N ASP A 46 8.16 -16.79 5.89
CA ASP A 46 9.10 -16.66 4.77
C ASP A 46 8.64 -15.67 3.69
N LYS A 47 7.46 -15.06 3.86
CA LYS A 47 6.90 -14.07 2.92
C LYS A 47 7.15 -12.64 3.34
N GLY A 48 7.76 -12.43 4.51
CA GLY A 48 8.14 -11.13 5.04
C GLY A 48 6.96 -10.28 5.46
N ALA A 49 7.28 -9.14 6.08
CA ALA A 49 6.29 -8.14 6.47
C ALA A 49 6.07 -7.14 5.34
N LYS A 50 4.81 -6.70 5.18
CA LYS A 50 4.38 -5.82 4.09
C LYS A 50 4.37 -4.37 4.55
N VAL A 51 4.87 -3.47 3.70
CA VAL A 51 4.73 -2.01 3.85
C VAL A 51 4.38 -1.36 2.53
N ALA A 52 3.68 -0.23 2.60
CA ALA A 52 3.31 0.55 1.43
C ALA A 52 3.11 2.02 1.82
N PHE A 53 3.30 2.91 0.86
CA PHE A 53 2.82 4.29 0.98
C PHE A 53 1.30 4.28 0.77
N PHE A 54 0.56 5.01 1.60
CA PHE A 54 -0.89 5.19 1.41
C PHE A 54 -1.17 6.27 0.35
N ARG A 55 -0.30 7.28 0.26
CA ARG A 55 -0.32 8.35 -0.73
C ARG A 55 1.12 8.54 -1.23
N ARG A 56 1.31 9.08 -2.44
CA ARG A 56 2.56 9.11 -3.26
C ARG A 56 2.53 8.13 -4.46
N GLY A 57 1.36 7.91 -5.03
CA GLY A 57 1.22 7.15 -6.27
C GLY A 57 1.53 8.00 -7.50
N THR A 58 1.72 7.33 -8.64
CA THR A 58 1.90 7.98 -9.95
C THR A 58 0.59 7.91 -10.73
N VAL A 59 0.12 9.03 -11.28
CA VAL A 59 -1.11 9.06 -12.09
C VAL A 59 -0.95 8.12 -13.30
N CYS A 60 -1.95 7.28 -13.54
CA CYS A 60 -1.99 6.34 -14.66
C CYS A 60 -3.45 6.00 -15.04
N THR A 61 -3.62 5.02 -15.93
CA THR A 61 -4.88 4.29 -16.19
C THR A 61 -4.66 2.79 -15.99
N PRO A 62 -5.73 1.98 -15.90
CA PRO A 62 -5.60 0.51 -15.79
C PRO A 62 -4.84 -0.13 -16.95
N GLU A 63 -4.93 0.46 -18.14
CA GLU A 63 -4.30 0.02 -19.38
C GLU A 63 -2.83 0.46 -19.47
N THR A 64 -2.49 1.61 -18.87
CA THR A 64 -1.16 2.25 -19.01
C THR A 64 -0.27 2.10 -17.78
N ILE A 65 -0.79 1.52 -16.70
CA ILE A 65 -0.02 1.33 -15.46
C ILE A 65 1.26 0.55 -15.71
N ASP A 66 2.39 1.19 -15.36
CA ASP A 66 3.68 0.53 -15.30
C ASP A 66 3.69 -0.48 -14.14
N ARG A 67 3.89 -1.75 -14.45
CA ARG A 67 3.93 -2.82 -13.44
C ARG A 67 5.35 -3.16 -12.99
N THR A 68 6.35 -2.54 -13.60
CA THR A 68 7.75 -2.61 -13.19
C THR A 68 7.88 -1.86 -11.88
N VAL A 69 8.59 -2.44 -10.91
CA VAL A 69 8.98 -1.76 -9.67
C VAL A 69 10.49 -1.54 -9.75
N TYR A 70 10.91 -0.30 -9.60
CA TYR A 70 12.31 0.09 -9.75
C TYR A 70 13.04 0.10 -8.41
N ASP A 71 14.37 -0.06 -8.45
CA ASP A 71 15.22 -0.16 -7.26
C ASP A 71 15.17 1.10 -6.38
N ASP A 72 15.00 2.28 -6.98
CA ASP A 72 14.86 3.55 -6.27
C ASP A 72 13.53 3.64 -5.50
N GLU A 73 12.46 3.04 -6.01
CA GLU A 73 11.18 2.93 -5.30
C GLU A 73 11.30 2.04 -4.06
N VAL A 74 12.00 0.91 -4.19
CA VAL A 74 12.31 0.01 -3.06
C VAL A 74 13.18 0.73 -2.02
N ALA A 75 14.22 1.43 -2.48
CA ALA A 75 15.11 2.21 -1.62
C ALA A 75 14.35 3.33 -0.88
N ALA A 76 13.42 4.02 -1.55
CA ALA A 76 12.60 5.06 -0.94
C ALA A 76 11.70 4.51 0.18
N MET A 77 11.08 3.35 -0.03
CA MET A 77 10.30 2.70 1.04
C MET A 77 11.19 2.26 2.21
N ALA A 78 12.35 1.67 1.92
CA ALA A 78 13.31 1.27 2.94
C ALA A 78 13.78 2.46 3.79
N ALA A 79 14.13 3.57 3.13
CA ALA A 79 14.52 4.82 3.78
C ALA A 79 13.39 5.43 4.63
N GLN A 80 12.13 5.32 4.19
CA GLN A 80 10.99 5.80 4.97
C GLN A 80 10.76 4.95 6.23
N MET A 81 10.97 3.63 6.16
CA MET A 81 10.72 2.74 7.30
C MET A 81 11.88 2.67 8.28
N ALA A 82 13.13 2.85 7.84
CA ALA A 82 14.32 2.69 8.69
C ALA A 82 14.31 3.55 9.98
N PRO A 83 13.86 4.82 9.99
CA PRO A 83 13.78 5.61 11.23
C PRO A 83 12.69 5.17 12.20
N ARG A 84 11.73 4.36 11.74
CA ARG A 84 10.47 4.02 12.43
C ARG A 84 10.47 2.61 12.96
N ILE A 85 10.84 1.67 12.10
CA ILE A 85 10.96 0.25 12.41
C ILE A 85 12.31 -0.21 11.81
N PRO A 86 13.44 0.05 12.48
CA PRO A 86 14.77 -0.08 11.89
C PRO A 86 15.10 -1.48 11.37
N THR A 87 14.53 -2.53 11.96
CA THR A 87 14.75 -3.91 11.55
C THR A 87 13.88 -4.34 10.37
N LEU A 88 12.83 -3.60 10.03
CA LEU A 88 11.88 -4.00 8.99
C LEU A 88 12.46 -3.95 7.57
N PRO A 89 13.11 -2.87 7.10
CA PRO A 89 13.69 -2.84 5.76
C PRO A 89 15.01 -3.64 5.73
N GLY A 90 14.91 -4.96 5.96
CA GLY A 90 15.99 -5.91 5.76
C GLY A 90 16.07 -6.33 4.28
N ARG A 91 16.07 -7.63 3.99
CA ARG A 91 16.17 -8.12 2.60
C ARG A 91 14.85 -7.89 1.86
N PHE A 92 14.88 -7.15 0.76
CA PHE A 92 13.73 -7.04 -0.14
C PHE A 92 13.37 -8.42 -0.72
N LEU A 93 12.10 -8.78 -0.68
CA LEU A 93 11.61 -10.08 -1.16
C LEU A 93 10.80 -9.95 -2.44
N LYS A 94 9.82 -9.04 -2.43
CA LYS A 94 8.93 -8.80 -3.57
C LYS A 94 8.25 -7.45 -3.44
N ALA A 95 7.75 -6.96 -4.57
CA ALA A 95 6.80 -5.86 -4.61
C ALA A 95 5.62 -6.23 -5.51
N ALA A 96 4.51 -5.51 -5.34
CA ALA A 96 3.33 -5.63 -6.18
C ALA A 96 2.76 -4.25 -6.46
N THR A 97 2.42 -4.02 -7.73
CA THR A 97 1.73 -2.80 -8.16
C THR A 97 0.22 -2.95 -7.97
N CYS A 98 -0.42 -1.88 -7.50
CA CYS A 98 -1.85 -1.78 -7.24
C CYS A 98 -2.37 -0.44 -7.80
N MET A 99 -3.67 -0.21 -7.70
CA MET A 99 -4.33 1.00 -8.20
C MET A 99 -5.28 1.57 -7.18
N TYR A 100 -5.23 2.89 -7.00
CA TYR A 100 -6.25 3.64 -6.29
C TYR A 100 -7.11 4.44 -7.28
N SER A 101 -8.41 4.48 -7.02
CA SER A 101 -9.40 5.25 -7.79
C SER A 101 -9.95 6.34 -6.88
N ASN A 102 -9.32 7.50 -6.88
CA ASN A 102 -9.62 8.59 -5.96
C ASN A 102 -10.72 9.51 -6.51
N THR A 103 -11.66 9.89 -5.64
CA THR A 103 -12.51 11.07 -5.81
C THR A 103 -11.78 12.32 -5.33
N PRO A 104 -12.18 13.53 -5.76
CA PRO A 104 -11.54 14.77 -5.29
C PRO A 104 -11.63 15.00 -3.78
N ASP A 105 -12.65 14.45 -3.11
CA ASP A 105 -12.87 14.56 -1.66
C ASP A 105 -12.52 13.26 -0.90
N GLU A 106 -11.98 12.26 -1.59
CA GLU A 106 -11.60 10.95 -1.07
C GLU A 106 -12.74 10.10 -0.49
N HIS A 107 -14.00 10.51 -0.63
CA HIS A 107 -15.15 9.71 -0.22
C HIS A 107 -15.63 8.76 -1.32
N PHE A 108 -16.30 7.68 -0.90
CA PHE A 108 -16.82 6.68 -1.82
C PHE A 108 -18.00 7.22 -2.63
N VAL A 109 -18.14 6.75 -3.86
CA VAL A 109 -19.37 6.92 -4.63
C VAL A 109 -20.15 5.61 -4.56
N ILE A 110 -21.21 5.59 -3.75
CA ILE A 110 -22.18 4.50 -3.69
C ILE A 110 -23.56 5.10 -3.94
N ALA A 111 -24.06 5.03 -5.17
CA ALA A 111 -25.24 5.76 -5.60
C ALA A 111 -26.04 5.03 -6.70
N ARG A 112 -27.31 5.40 -6.87
CA ARG A 112 -28.10 4.99 -8.04
C ARG A 112 -27.68 5.78 -9.29
N HIS A 113 -27.66 5.12 -10.45
CA HIS A 113 -27.29 5.79 -11.69
C HIS A 113 -28.36 6.83 -12.09
N PRO A 114 -27.99 8.07 -12.45
CA PRO A 114 -28.98 9.14 -12.66
C PRO A 114 -29.96 8.88 -13.82
N ALA A 115 -29.52 8.18 -14.87
CA ALA A 115 -30.39 7.80 -15.99
C ALA A 115 -31.17 6.48 -15.77
N HIS A 116 -30.77 5.67 -14.78
CA HIS A 116 -31.34 4.33 -14.52
C HIS A 116 -31.49 4.09 -13.01
N PRO A 117 -32.21 4.97 -12.28
CA PRO A 117 -32.18 4.97 -10.83
C PRO A 117 -32.77 3.71 -10.21
N ASP A 118 -33.76 3.09 -10.87
CA ASP A 118 -34.46 1.91 -10.34
C ASP A 118 -33.68 0.61 -10.57
N SER A 119 -32.84 0.53 -11.62
CA SER A 119 -32.20 -0.72 -12.05
C SER A 119 -30.69 -0.76 -11.88
N VAL A 120 -30.00 0.37 -11.69
CA VAL A 120 -28.53 0.40 -11.62
C VAL A 120 -28.03 1.10 -10.36
N THR A 121 -27.13 0.42 -9.65
CA THR A 121 -26.33 0.98 -8.56
C THR A 121 -24.86 0.99 -8.98
N VAL A 122 -24.17 2.10 -8.71
CA VAL A 122 -22.74 2.28 -8.95
C VAL A 122 -22.02 2.28 -7.62
N ALA A 123 -20.91 1.56 -7.55
CA ALA A 123 -19.98 1.56 -6.41
C ALA A 123 -18.55 1.75 -6.95
N CYS A 124 -17.98 2.93 -6.75
CA CYS A 124 -16.66 3.29 -7.25
C CYS A 124 -16.01 4.38 -6.39
N GLY A 125 -14.82 4.85 -6.79
CA GLY A 125 -14.18 5.98 -6.11
C GLY A 125 -13.77 5.66 -4.67
N PHE A 126 -13.36 4.42 -4.39
CA PHE A 126 -13.05 3.97 -3.03
C PHE A 126 -11.81 4.63 -2.41
N SER A 127 -11.06 5.41 -3.21
CA SER A 127 -10.03 6.33 -2.73
C SER A 127 -8.88 5.73 -1.92
N GLY A 128 -8.64 4.42 -2.10
CA GLY A 128 -7.53 3.69 -1.49
C GLY A 128 -7.98 2.86 -0.32
#